data_AF-A0A822CC32-F1
#
_entry.id   AF-A0A822CC32-F1
#
_cell.length_a   1.000
_cell.length_b   1.000
_cell.length_c   1.000
_cell.angle_alpha   90.00
_cell.angle_beta   90.00
_cell.angle_gamma   90.00
#
_symmetry.space_group_name_H-M   'P 1'
#
loop_
_entity.id
_entity.type
_entity.pdbx_description
1 polymer ?
#
loop_
_entity_poly.entity_id
_entity_poly.type
_entity_poly.pdbx_seq_one_letter_code
_entity_poly.pdbx_strand_id
1 'polypeptide(L)' 'MWSLGCIFGEMYQGWPLFHGDSEIDQIFQIFILLGTPSGNDWPNVFLLPQFKSSFPKFKMQKTQLRQIVDNDEVAYDLLK' A
#
# COMPACT_ATOMS: atom_id res chain seq x y z
N MET A 1 -10.07 -3.89 -4.40
CA MET A 1 -10.41 -3.03 -5.55
C MET A 1 -9.36 -1.91 -5.64
N TRP A 2 -8.15 -2.24 -6.08
CA TRP A 2 -6.94 -1.44 -5.83
C TRP A 2 -6.99 0.00 -6.39
N SER A 3 -7.23 0.16 -7.69
CA SER A 3 -7.20 1.48 -8.34
C SER A 3 -8.24 2.44 -7.77
N LEU A 4 -9.44 1.96 -7.45
CA LEU A 4 -10.47 2.77 -6.81
C LEU A 4 -10.08 3.17 -5.39
N GLY A 5 -9.49 2.27 -4.60
CA GLY A 5 -8.95 2.62 -3.28
C GLY A 5 -7.92 3.74 -3.36
N CYS A 6 -6.99 3.67 -4.31
CA CYS A 6 -6.00 4.74 -4.54
C CYS A 6 -6.65 6.08 -4.90
N ILE A 7 -7.64 6.08 -5.81
CA ILE A 7 -8.37 7.28 -6.20
C ILE A 7 -9.12 7.87 -5.00
N PHE A 8 -9.78 7.03 -4.19
CA PHE A 8 -10.44 7.48 -2.96
C PHE A 8 -9.46 8.10 -1.98
N GLY A 9 -8.35 7.42 -1.68
CA GLY A 9 -7.31 7.97 -0.80
C GLY A 9 -6.75 9.31 -1.30
N GLU A 10 -6.54 9.44 -2.62
CA GLU A 10 -6.13 10.70 -3.25
C GLU A 10 -7.20 11.80 -3.11
N MET A 11 -8.49 11.48 -3.21
CA MET A 11 -9.57 12.45 -3.00
C MET A 11 -9.59 13.02 -1.58
N TYR A 12 -9.32 12.21 -0.55
CA TYR A 12 -9.24 12.69 0.83
C TYR A 12 -7.95 13.48 1.10
N GLN A 13 -6.83 13.01 0.55
CA GLN A 13 -5.53 13.60 0.80
C GLN A 13 -5.27 14.88 -0.02
N GLY A 14 -5.85 14.99 -1.22
CA GLY A 14 -5.68 16.11 -2.14
C GLY A 14 -4.43 16.02 -3.02
N TRP A 15 -3.66 14.93 -2.91
CA TRP A 15 -2.52 14.61 -3.77
C TRP A 15 -2.39 13.08 -3.89
N PRO A 16 -1.61 12.56 -4.87
CA PRO A 16 -1.56 11.12 -5.14
C PRO A 16 -1.24 10.30 -3.89
N LEU A 17 -2.01 9.25 -3.63
CA LEU A 17 -1.79 8.40 -2.44
C LEU A 17 -0.41 7.71 -2.46
N PHE A 18 0.03 7.33 -3.65
CA PHE A 18 1.31 6.68 -3.90
C PHE A 18 1.97 7.37 -5.10
N HIS A 19 2.83 8.33 -4.79
CA HIS A 19 3.63 9.11 -5.74
C HIS A 19 5.00 8.44 -5.90
N GLY A 20 5.08 7.44 -6.78
CA GLY A 20 6.33 6.78 -7.15
C GLY A 20 6.86 7.26 -8.50
N ASP A 21 8.16 7.54 -8.59
CA ASP A 21 8.81 8.03 -9.81
C ASP A 21 9.40 6.89 -10.68
N SER A 22 9.28 5.65 -10.22
CA SER A 22 9.65 4.43 -10.94
C SER A 22 8.84 3.23 -10.42
N GLU A 23 8.86 2.11 -11.13
CA GLU A 23 8.16 0.89 -10.69
C GLU A 23 8.59 0.43 -9.29
N ILE A 24 9.90 0.48 -9.00
CA ILE A 24 10.41 0.05 -7.68
C ILE A 24 10.03 1.05 -6.58
N ASP A 25 10.07 2.35 -6.89
CA ASP A 25 9.68 3.38 -5.94
C ASP A 25 8.18 3.31 -5.64
N GLN A 26 7.34 3.10 -6.66
CA GLN A 26 5.90 2.86 -6.49
C GLN A 26 5.63 1.70 -5.52
N ILE A 27 6.34 0.57 -5.70
CA ILE A 27 6.24 -0.59 -4.80
C ILE A 27 6.68 -0.22 -3.39
N PHE A 28 7.75 0.56 -3.23
CA PHE A 28 8.22 0.99 -1.91
C PHE A 28 7.26 1.95 -1.22
N GLN A 29 6.65 2.90 -1.93
CA GLN A 29 5.58 3.76 -1.38
C GLN A 29 4.42 2.92 -0.84
N ILE A 30 4.02 1.88 -1.57
CA ILE A 30 3.00 0.94 -1.13
C ILE A 30 3.44 0.21 0.14
N PHE A 31 4.66 -0.35 0.17
CA PHE A 31 5.15 -1.07 1.34
C PHE A 31 5.34 -0.18 2.56
N ILE A 32 5.69 1.09 2.39
CA ILE A 32 5.81 2.04 3.49
C ILE A 32 4.46 2.21 4.20
N LEU A 33 3.36 2.30 3.45
CA LEU A 33 2.03 2.50 4.04
C LEU A 33 1.38 1.18 4.49
N LEU A 34 1.42 0.14 3.66
CA LEU A 34 0.72 -1.13 3.88
C LEU A 34 1.58 -2.21 4.54
N GLY A 35 2.88 -1.99 4.64
CA GLY A 35 3.86 -2.99 5.09
C GLY A 35 4.40 -3.84 3.94
N THR A 36 5.57 -4.44 4.16
CA THR A 36 6.13 -5.40 3.21
C THR A 36 5.37 -6.72 3.33
N PRO A 37 4.82 -7.26 2.24
CA PRO A 37 4.02 -8.48 2.31
C PRO A 37 4.88 -9.65 2.79
N SER A 38 4.32 -10.44 3.71
CA SER A 38 4.89 -11.70 4.15
C SER A 38 4.11 -12.88 3.56
N GLY A 39 4.65 -14.10 3.70
CA GLY A 39 3.95 -15.31 3.25
C GLY A 39 2.63 -15.57 3.98
N ASN A 40 2.41 -14.94 5.14
CA ASN A 40 1.14 -15.01 5.88
C ASN A 40 0.08 -14.08 5.25
N ASP A 41 0.50 -12.91 4.76
CA ASP A 41 -0.40 -11.91 4.19
C ASP A 41 -0.72 -12.22 2.73
N TRP A 42 0.30 -12.66 1.98
CA TRP A 42 0.19 -13.06 0.59
C TRP A 42 0.93 -14.39 0.37
N PRO A 43 0.19 -15.52 0.39
CA PRO A 43 0.76 -16.83 0.09
C PRO A 43 1.46 -16.81 -1.28
N ASN A 44 2.67 -17.33 -1.33
CA ASN A 44 3.51 -17.40 -2.55
C ASN A 44 4.08 -16.06 -3.06
N VAL A 45 4.05 -14.97 -2.28
CA VAL A 45 4.67 -13.69 -2.69
C VAL A 45 6.15 -13.84 -3.06
N PHE A 46 6.87 -14.75 -2.38
CA PHE A 46 8.27 -15.05 -2.65
C PHE A 46 8.52 -15.78 -3.99
N LEU A 47 7.47 -16.32 -4.62
CA LEU A 47 7.56 -16.99 -5.93
C LEU A 47 7.39 -16.01 -7.10
N LEU A 48 7.01 -14.75 -6.82
CA LEU A 48 6.84 -13.76 -7.89
C LEU A 48 8.20 -13.42 -8.52
N PRO A 49 8.30 -13.34 -9.86
CA PRO A 49 9.58 -13.18 -10.56
C PRO A 49 10.41 -11.97 -10.14
N GLN A 50 9.75 -10.89 -9.70
CA GLN A 50 10.39 -9.63 -9.31
C GLN A 50 10.43 -9.41 -7.80
N PHE A 51 9.95 -10.37 -7.00
CA PHE A 51 10.03 -10.24 -5.55
C PHE A 51 11.43 -10.58 -5.08
N LYS A 52 12.06 -9.63 -4.36
CA LYS A 52 13.42 -9.82 -3.84
C LYS A 52 13.37 -9.99 -2.33
N SER A 53 14.05 -11.01 -1.82
CA SER A 53 14.25 -11.21 -0.38
C SER A 53 15.04 -10.07 0.28
N SER A 54 15.75 -9.28 -0.52
CA SER A 54 16.46 -8.07 -0.11
C SER A 54 15.58 -6.83 0.02
N PHE A 55 14.27 -6.89 -0.28
CA PHE A 55 13.39 -5.75 -0.07
C PHE A 55 13.36 -5.34 1.41
N PRO A 56 13.31 -4.02 1.70
CA PRO A 56 13.19 -3.56 3.08
C PRO A 56 11.91 -4.11 3.72
N LYS A 57 11.96 -4.39 5.02
CA LYS A 57 10.82 -4.91 5.78
C LYS A 57 10.12 -3.77 6.52
N PHE A 58 9.11 -3.20 5.89
CA PHE A 58 8.25 -2.17 6.46
C PHE A 58 7.11 -2.80 7.27
N LYS A 59 6.69 -2.12 8.34
CA LYS A 59 5.50 -2.47 9.13
C LYS A 59 4.30 -1.66 8.62
N MET A 60 3.12 -2.28 8.59
CA MET A 60 1.89 -1.60 8.19
C MET A 60 1.60 -0.40 9.09
N GLN A 61 1.37 0.77 8.48
CA GLN A 61 1.03 2.01 9.17
C GLN A 61 -0.49 2.19 9.26
N LYS A 62 -1.17 1.27 9.97
CA LYS A 62 -2.65 1.21 10.05
C LYS A 62 -3.29 2.55 10.46
N THR A 63 -2.70 3.23 11.45
CA THR A 63 -3.21 4.51 11.95
C THR A 63 -3.09 5.60 10.89
N GLN A 64 -1.97 5.66 10.17
CA GLN A 64 -1.77 6.63 9.09
C GLN A 64 -2.75 6.38 7.93
N LEU A 65 -2.91 5.11 7.52
CA LEU A 65 -3.86 4.76 6.45
C LEU A 65 -5.29 5.17 6.81
N ARG A 66 -5.71 4.96 8.08
CA ARG A 66 -7.02 5.41 8.58
C ARG A 66 -7.15 6.93 8.61
N GLN A 67 -6.10 7.64 9.00
CA GLN A 67 -6.10 9.11 9.00
C GLN A 67 -6.20 9.69 7.59
N ILE A 68 -5.53 9.08 6.61
CA ILE A 68 -5.59 9.53 5.20
C ILE A 68 -7.02 9.53 4.67
N VAL A 69 -7.81 8.51 5.01
CA VAL A 69 -9.20 8.38 4.55
C VAL A 69 -10.22 8.95 5.55
N ASP A 70 -9.79 9.84 6.45
CA ASP A 70 -10.64 10.45 7.50
C ASP A 70 -11.46 9.43 8.33
N ASN A 71 -10.88 8.25 8.59
CA ASN A 71 -11.53 7.12 9.25
C ASN A 71 -12.81 6.61 8.56
N ASP A 72 -13.00 6.90 7.27
CA ASP A 72 -14.05 6.31 6.47
C ASP A 72 -13.78 4.81 6.27
N GLU A 73 -14.66 3.96 6.80
CA GLU A 73 -14.49 2.50 6.76
C GLU A 73 -14.64 1.93 5.34
N VAL A 74 -15.44 2.56 4.46
CA VAL A 74 -15.60 2.11 3.07
C VAL A 74 -14.32 2.42 2.29
N ALA A 75 -13.81 3.65 2.42
CA ALA A 75 -12.56 4.04 1.78
C ALA A 75 -11.37 3.20 2.30
N TYR A 76 -11.35 2.90 3.61
CA TYR A 76 -10.35 2.02 4.21
C TYR A 76 -10.40 0.58 3.68
N ASP A 77 -11.60 0.02 3.50
CA ASP A 77 -11.79 -1.34 2.96
C ASP A 77 -11.36 -1.43 1.49
N LEU A 78 -11.58 -0.38 0.70
CA LEU A 78 -11.13 -0.33 -0.71
C LEU A 78 -9.61 -0.38 -0.87
N LEU A 79 -8.85 0.01 0.17
CA LEU A 79 -7.39 0.02 0.23
C LEU A 79 -6.78 -1.26 0.83
N LYS A 80 -7.62 -2.22 1.26
CA LYS A 80 -7.21 -3.51 1.81
C LYS A 80 -7.30 -4.67 0.81
#